data_AF-A0AAD2Q1S3-F1
#
_entry.id   AF-A0AAD2Q1S3-F1
#
_cell.length_a   1.000
_cell.length_b   1.000
_cell.length_c   1.000
_cell.angle_alpha   90.00
_cell.angle_beta   90.00
_cell.angle_gamma   90.00
#
_symmetry.space_group_name_H-M   'P 1'
#
loop_
_entity.id
_entity.type
_entity.pdbx_description
1 polymer ?
#
loop_
_entity_poly.entity_id
_entity_poly.type
_entity_poly.pdbx_seq_one_letter_code
_entity_poly.pdbx_strand_id
1 'polypeptide(L)'
;MKSLTVAFFALSWLSFSTAQLPPANVWIKPGPRDARSPCPALNTLANHGYLPRHGRNITIPMIVEASMAGFNMAADAVTVAAKFGLFSGDSPTSMDLDALRLHNLIEHDASLSRQDSALGDNAVFDEQIFATLAESNPGVHFYNTTSAGLVMNERLRMSVAANPNITNTPKELGLRTRESTFYLSVMGDPLTGVAPKRFVQIFFREERLPVAEGWKKSNVTITAGTLNQLAAQVLKVSTWTPTQQCEDIVVGPGQVL
;
A
#
# COMPACT_ATOMS: atom_id res chain seq x y z
N MET A 1 -21.38 78.48 -7.27
CA MET A 1 -21.38 77.46 -6.21
C MET A 1 -21.83 76.13 -6.80
N LYS A 2 -20.95 75.13 -6.85
CA LYS A 2 -21.20 73.68 -6.76
C LYS A 2 -19.83 72.99 -6.86
N SER A 3 -19.27 72.65 -5.70
CA SER A 3 -18.03 71.89 -5.58
C SER A 3 -18.35 70.41 -5.81
N LEU A 4 -17.68 69.78 -6.76
CA LEU A 4 -17.83 68.35 -7.04
C LEU A 4 -16.75 67.59 -6.25
N THR A 5 -17.16 66.91 -5.19
CA THR A 5 -16.28 66.05 -4.39
C THR A 5 -16.26 64.66 -5.00
N VAL A 6 -15.13 64.24 -5.56
CA VAL A 6 -14.92 62.88 -6.08
C VAL A 6 -14.42 62.01 -4.92
N ALA A 7 -15.21 61.03 -4.52
CA ALA A 7 -14.83 60.03 -3.52
C ALA A 7 -13.93 58.96 -4.16
N PHE A 8 -12.68 58.88 -3.69
CA PHE A 8 -11.77 57.79 -4.05
C PHE A 8 -12.13 56.54 -3.23
N PHE A 9 -12.67 55.52 -3.89
CA PHE A 9 -12.76 54.18 -3.32
C PHE A 9 -11.38 53.51 -3.39
N ALA A 10 -10.75 53.30 -2.23
CA ALA A 10 -9.55 52.49 -2.14
C ALA A 10 -9.92 51.01 -2.37
N LEU A 11 -9.51 50.45 -3.52
CA LEU A 11 -9.54 49.01 -3.72
C LEU A 11 -8.46 48.37 -2.84
N SER A 12 -8.89 47.67 -1.79
CA SER A 12 -8.03 46.79 -1.01
C SER A 12 -7.66 45.56 -1.84
N TRP A 13 -6.39 45.44 -2.20
CA TRP A 13 -5.83 44.25 -2.83
C TRP A 13 -5.76 43.14 -1.78
N LEU A 14 -6.61 42.13 -1.90
CA LEU A 14 -6.42 40.87 -1.18
C LEU A 14 -5.17 40.20 -1.75
N SER A 15 -4.08 40.22 -1.00
CA SER A 15 -2.88 39.45 -1.30
C SER A 15 -3.24 37.96 -1.25
N PHE A 16 -3.45 37.35 -2.41
CA PHE A 16 -3.48 35.90 -2.52
C PHE A 16 -2.07 35.40 -2.19
N SER A 17 -1.90 34.83 -1.00
CA SER A 17 -0.72 34.03 -0.71
C SER A 17 -0.73 32.86 -1.69
N THR A 18 0.11 32.93 -2.72
CA THR A 18 0.39 31.79 -3.58
C THR A 18 1.10 30.76 -2.70
N ALA A 19 0.35 29.85 -2.10
CA ALA A 19 0.95 28.69 -1.44
C ALA A 19 1.84 28.00 -2.49
N GLN A 20 3.15 28.15 -2.34
CA GLN A 20 4.14 27.49 -3.18
C GLN A 20 3.84 26.00 -3.12
N LEU A 21 3.55 25.39 -4.28
CA LEU A 21 3.40 23.93 -4.32
C LEU A 21 4.70 23.30 -3.79
N PRO A 22 4.61 22.30 -2.90
CA PRO A 22 5.80 21.64 -2.39
C PRO A 22 6.60 21.06 -3.56
N PRO A 23 7.94 20.92 -3.42
CA PRO A 23 8.76 20.31 -4.46
C PRO A 23 8.21 18.92 -4.83
N ALA A 24 8.31 18.57 -6.11
CA ALA A 24 7.81 17.30 -6.63
C ALA A 24 8.40 16.11 -5.83
N ASN A 25 7.57 15.13 -5.52
CA ASN A 25 7.96 13.88 -4.85
C ASN A 25 8.51 14.00 -3.42
N VAL A 26 8.37 15.15 -2.76
CA VAL A 26 8.66 15.29 -1.31
C VAL A 26 7.58 14.59 -0.49
N TRP A 27 8.01 13.87 0.56
CA TRP A 27 7.09 13.25 1.50
C TRP A 27 6.34 14.31 2.31
N ILE A 28 5.03 14.19 2.37
CA ILE A 28 4.14 15.01 3.18
C ILE A 28 3.19 14.07 3.90
N LYS A 29 3.11 14.20 5.23
CA LYS A 29 2.17 13.46 6.06
C LYS A 29 0.73 13.71 5.56
N PRO A 30 -0.11 12.68 5.42
CA PRO A 30 -1.51 12.87 5.04
C PRO A 30 -2.24 13.74 6.07
N GLY A 31 -3.07 14.65 5.57
CA GLY A 31 -4.01 15.40 6.39
C GLY A 31 -5.25 14.58 6.75
N PRO A 32 -6.10 15.06 7.68
CA PRO A 32 -7.28 14.32 8.14
C PRO A 32 -8.34 14.02 7.07
N ARG A 33 -8.27 14.68 5.91
CA ARG A 33 -9.21 14.51 4.79
C ARG A 33 -8.60 13.73 3.61
N ASP A 34 -7.33 13.38 3.70
CA ASP A 34 -6.65 12.64 2.64
C ASP A 34 -6.93 11.14 2.82
N ALA A 35 -7.46 10.50 1.78
CA ALA A 35 -7.77 9.07 1.81
C ALA A 35 -6.50 8.23 1.77
N ARG A 36 -6.46 7.18 2.60
CA ARG A 36 -5.38 6.19 2.61
C ARG A 36 -5.97 4.78 2.68
N SER A 37 -5.23 3.84 2.12
CA SER A 37 -5.59 2.44 1.91
C SER A 37 -4.95 1.52 2.96
N PRO A 38 -5.32 0.22 2.98
CA PRO A 38 -4.51 -0.80 3.65
C PRO A 38 -3.11 -1.01 3.02
N CYS A 39 -2.90 -0.53 1.78
CA CYS A 39 -1.67 -0.75 1.01
C CYS A 39 -0.59 0.31 1.33
N PRO A 40 0.54 -0.06 1.96
CA PRO A 40 1.61 0.90 2.25
C PRO A 40 2.24 1.49 0.99
N ALA A 41 2.23 0.77 -0.15
CA ALA A 41 2.80 1.24 -1.40
C ALA A 41 2.00 2.39 -2.01
N LEU A 42 0.68 2.24 -2.15
CA LEU A 42 -0.19 3.29 -2.67
C LEU A 42 -0.20 4.51 -1.75
N ASN A 43 -0.22 4.28 -0.43
CA ASN A 43 -0.12 5.36 0.55
C ASN A 43 1.20 6.11 0.43
N THR A 44 2.32 5.40 0.26
CA THR A 44 3.63 6.01 0.02
C THR A 44 3.64 6.85 -1.26
N LEU A 45 3.09 6.32 -2.36
CA LEU A 45 3.00 7.07 -3.62
C LEU A 45 2.16 8.35 -3.48
N ALA A 46 1.05 8.31 -2.73
CA ALA A 46 0.24 9.49 -2.43
C ALA A 46 0.96 10.47 -1.47
N ASN A 47 1.64 9.97 -0.43
CA ASN A 47 2.42 10.78 0.52
C ASN A 47 3.59 11.49 -0.16
N HIS A 48 4.15 10.92 -1.23
CA HIS A 48 5.17 11.58 -2.03
C HIS A 48 4.56 12.44 -3.16
N GLY A 49 3.29 12.25 -3.53
CA GLY A 49 2.66 13.01 -4.62
C GLY A 49 2.91 12.44 -6.01
N TYR A 50 3.32 11.16 -6.11
CA TYR A 50 3.26 10.40 -7.36
C TYR A 50 1.81 10.07 -7.75
N LEU A 51 0.97 9.84 -6.74
CA LEU A 51 -0.48 9.82 -6.86
C LEU A 51 -1.06 11.13 -6.27
N PRO A 52 -2.31 11.51 -6.60
CA PRO A 52 -2.96 12.65 -5.96
C PRO A 52 -2.88 12.51 -4.44
N ARG A 53 -2.33 13.53 -3.77
CA ARG A 53 -2.05 13.47 -2.32
C ARG A 53 -3.29 13.24 -1.47
N HIS A 54 -4.45 13.71 -1.96
CA HIS A 54 -5.74 13.51 -1.33
C HIS A 54 -6.27 12.07 -1.45
N GLY A 55 -5.65 11.20 -2.27
CA GLY A 55 -5.98 9.77 -2.35
C GLY A 55 -7.33 9.46 -3.01
N ARG A 56 -7.87 10.36 -3.84
CA ARG A 56 -9.20 10.21 -4.48
C ARG A 56 -9.08 10.14 -5.99
N ASN A 57 -10.08 9.57 -6.66
CA ASN A 57 -10.20 9.52 -8.13
C ASN A 57 -8.93 9.00 -8.82
N ILE A 58 -8.39 7.89 -8.31
CA ILE A 58 -7.15 7.28 -8.82
C ILE A 58 -7.50 6.28 -9.92
N THR A 59 -7.01 6.53 -11.13
CA THR A 59 -7.22 5.65 -12.28
C THR A 59 -6.11 4.59 -12.40
N ILE A 60 -6.36 3.50 -13.14
CA ILE A 60 -5.33 2.48 -13.41
C ILE A 60 -4.07 3.09 -14.08
N PRO A 61 -4.17 3.96 -15.11
CA PRO A 61 -2.99 4.62 -15.69
C PRO A 61 -2.17 5.38 -14.64
N MET A 62 -2.82 6.10 -13.72
CA MET A 62 -2.12 6.81 -12.64
C MET A 62 -1.35 5.84 -11.72
N ILE A 63 -1.92 4.68 -11.39
CA ILE A 63 -1.23 3.65 -10.60
C ILE A 63 -0.01 3.11 -11.34
N VAL A 64 -0.14 2.82 -12.64
CA VAL A 64 0.96 2.31 -13.47
C VAL A 64 2.09 3.35 -13.57
N GLU A 65 1.77 4.59 -13.88
CA GLU A 65 2.74 5.68 -13.98
C GLU A 65 3.43 5.96 -12.63
N ALA A 66 2.66 6.05 -11.54
CA ALA A 66 3.18 6.28 -10.20
C ALA A 66 4.07 5.13 -9.73
N SER A 67 3.67 3.88 -9.98
CA SER A 67 4.47 2.69 -9.64
C SER A 67 5.79 2.64 -10.41
N MET A 68 5.79 3.00 -11.70
CA MET A 68 7.01 3.10 -12.48
C MET A 68 7.91 4.24 -11.99
N ALA A 69 7.33 5.42 -11.77
CA ALA A 69 8.07 6.61 -11.37
C ALA A 69 8.67 6.48 -9.96
N GLY A 70 7.89 5.97 -8.99
CA GLY A 70 8.27 5.83 -7.59
C GLY A 70 9.08 4.58 -7.29
N PHE A 71 8.75 3.43 -7.90
CA PHE A 71 9.31 2.13 -7.52
C PHE A 71 10.06 1.39 -8.64
N ASN A 72 10.02 1.88 -9.89
CA ASN A 72 10.52 1.15 -11.07
C ASN A 72 9.77 -0.18 -11.26
N MET A 73 8.46 -0.14 -11.05
CA MET A 73 7.57 -1.28 -11.17
C MET A 73 6.74 -1.19 -12.45
N ALA A 74 6.85 -2.21 -13.29
CA ALA A 74 6.21 -2.28 -14.59
C ALA A 74 4.70 -2.53 -14.49
N ALA A 75 3.99 -2.21 -15.58
CA ALA A 75 2.54 -2.33 -15.64
C ALA A 75 2.05 -3.75 -15.35
N ASP A 76 2.76 -4.77 -15.82
CA ASP A 76 2.41 -6.18 -15.62
C ASP A 76 2.41 -6.61 -14.14
N ALA A 77 3.21 -5.94 -13.30
CA ALA A 77 3.26 -6.20 -11.87
C ALA A 77 2.04 -5.66 -11.11
N VAL A 78 1.42 -4.57 -11.58
CA VAL A 78 0.37 -3.84 -10.83
C VAL A 78 -1.02 -3.86 -11.46
N THR A 79 -1.12 -4.09 -12.77
CA THR A 79 -2.37 -3.88 -13.52
C THR A 79 -3.50 -4.79 -13.03
N VAL A 80 -3.21 -6.04 -12.66
CA VAL A 80 -4.24 -6.96 -12.17
C VAL A 80 -4.84 -6.46 -10.85
N ALA A 81 -3.98 -6.10 -9.88
CA ALA A 81 -4.43 -5.53 -8.60
C ALA A 81 -5.19 -4.21 -8.81
N ALA A 82 -4.70 -3.34 -9.69
CA ALA A 82 -5.37 -2.08 -10.02
C ALA A 82 -6.76 -2.30 -10.66
N LYS A 83 -6.94 -3.34 -11.48
CA LYS A 83 -8.26 -3.71 -12.03
C LYS A 83 -9.21 -4.18 -10.94
N PHE A 84 -8.73 -5.03 -10.02
CA PHE A 84 -9.55 -5.46 -8.89
C PHE A 84 -9.94 -4.29 -7.98
N GLY A 85 -9.04 -3.32 -7.80
CA GLY A 85 -9.32 -2.11 -7.03
C GLY A 85 -10.49 -1.27 -7.55
N LEU A 86 -10.85 -1.38 -8.84
CA LEU A 86 -12.03 -0.68 -9.38
C LEU A 86 -13.35 -1.22 -8.81
N PHE A 87 -13.38 -2.46 -8.31
CA PHE A 87 -14.55 -3.03 -7.65
C PHE A 87 -14.70 -2.55 -6.19
N SER A 88 -13.76 -1.77 -5.66
CA SER A 88 -13.82 -1.36 -4.25
C SER A 88 -14.81 -0.23 -3.99
N GLY A 89 -15.34 0.42 -5.02
CA GLY A 89 -16.29 1.52 -4.92
C GLY A 89 -17.16 1.66 -6.18
N ASP A 90 -17.88 2.78 -6.29
CA ASP A 90 -18.94 2.93 -7.30
C ASP A 90 -18.43 3.37 -8.69
N SER A 91 -17.19 3.86 -8.78
CA SER A 91 -16.65 4.38 -10.03
C SER A 91 -16.07 3.27 -10.91
N PRO A 92 -16.49 3.14 -12.18
CA PRO A 92 -15.97 2.10 -13.09
C PRO A 92 -14.56 2.39 -13.60
N THR A 93 -14.01 3.59 -13.37
CA THR A 93 -12.75 4.05 -13.97
C THR A 93 -11.74 4.58 -12.95
N SER A 94 -12.14 4.72 -11.70
CA SER A 94 -11.28 5.25 -10.64
C SER A 94 -11.59 4.59 -9.30
N MET A 95 -10.67 4.70 -8.36
CA MET A 95 -10.85 4.27 -6.98
C MET A 95 -10.36 5.36 -6.02
N ASP A 96 -10.98 5.40 -4.85
CA ASP A 96 -10.44 6.13 -3.71
C ASP A 96 -9.63 5.17 -2.84
N LEU A 97 -8.52 5.63 -2.26
CA LEU A 97 -7.62 4.75 -1.52
C LEU A 97 -8.27 4.11 -0.30
N ASP A 98 -9.15 4.83 0.39
CA ASP A 98 -9.87 4.30 1.56
C ASP A 98 -10.92 3.24 1.18
N ALA A 99 -11.44 3.26 -0.05
CA ALA A 99 -12.36 2.23 -0.54
C ALA A 99 -11.67 0.86 -0.67
N LEU A 100 -10.34 0.81 -0.85
CA LEU A 100 -9.56 -0.43 -0.96
C LEU A 100 -9.54 -1.26 0.34
N ARG A 101 -10.14 -0.75 1.43
CA ARG A 101 -10.39 -1.51 2.65
C ARG A 101 -11.54 -2.52 2.54
N LEU A 102 -12.23 -2.58 1.40
CA LEU A 102 -13.32 -3.52 1.17
C LEU A 102 -12.82 -4.96 1.37
N HIS A 103 -13.25 -5.56 2.48
CA HIS A 103 -12.81 -6.88 2.92
C HIS A 103 -13.18 -7.97 1.91
N ASN A 104 -12.29 -8.95 1.76
CA ASN A 104 -12.39 -10.11 0.86
C ASN A 104 -12.36 -9.81 -0.65
N LEU A 105 -12.14 -8.56 -1.08
CA LEU A 105 -11.83 -8.20 -2.46
C LEU A 105 -10.31 -8.36 -2.76
N ILE A 106 -9.51 -7.40 -2.28
CA ILE A 106 -8.04 -7.48 -2.23
C ILE A 106 -7.61 -7.47 -0.77
N GLU A 107 -8.21 -6.62 0.06
CA GLU A 107 -7.99 -6.64 1.51
C GLU A 107 -8.38 -8.00 2.07
N HIS A 108 -7.53 -8.54 2.94
CA HIS A 108 -7.63 -9.89 3.46
C HIS A 108 -7.08 -10.00 4.90
N ASP A 109 -7.52 -11.05 5.58
CA ASP A 109 -7.02 -11.42 6.91
C ASP A 109 -5.54 -11.83 6.90
N ALA A 110 -4.96 -11.95 8.10
CA ALA A 110 -3.56 -12.33 8.33
C ALA A 110 -2.56 -11.38 7.64
N SER A 111 -2.94 -10.10 7.59
CA SER A 111 -2.13 -8.99 7.10
C SER A 111 -0.83 -8.81 7.90
N LEU A 112 0.20 -8.27 7.24
CA LEU A 112 1.53 -8.05 7.83
C LEU A 112 1.58 -6.89 8.83
N SER A 113 0.61 -5.97 8.77
CA SER A 113 0.66 -4.72 9.56
C SER A 113 -0.71 -4.11 9.89
N ARG A 114 -1.82 -4.77 9.52
CA ARG A 114 -3.20 -4.32 9.73
C ARG A 114 -3.94 -5.40 10.51
N GLN A 115 -4.93 -5.00 11.30
CA GLN A 115 -5.80 -5.96 11.97
C GLN A 115 -6.73 -6.64 10.97
N ASP A 116 -7.16 -7.86 11.27
CA ASP A 116 -8.21 -8.54 10.51
C ASP A 116 -9.52 -7.74 10.64
N SER A 117 -10.33 -7.67 9.57
CA SER A 117 -11.53 -6.83 9.54
C SER A 117 -12.57 -7.19 10.61
N ALA A 118 -12.59 -8.45 11.05
CA ALA A 118 -13.48 -8.90 12.12
C ALA A 118 -13.00 -8.52 13.53
N LEU A 119 -11.73 -8.13 13.67
CA LEU A 119 -11.09 -7.84 14.97
C LEU A 119 -10.84 -6.34 15.20
N GLY A 120 -10.74 -5.54 14.13
CA GLY A 120 -10.67 -4.09 14.24
C GLY A 120 -10.36 -3.39 12.92
N ASP A 121 -9.49 -2.38 12.95
CA ASP A 121 -9.25 -1.53 11.76
C ASP A 121 -8.32 -2.22 10.75
N ASN A 122 -8.90 -2.66 9.63
CA ASN A 122 -8.20 -3.33 8.53
C ASN A 122 -7.44 -2.40 7.57
N ALA A 123 -7.43 -1.09 7.79
CA ALA A 123 -6.76 -0.13 6.89
C ALA A 123 -5.57 0.57 7.56
N VAL A 124 -5.64 0.82 8.86
CA VAL A 124 -4.62 1.58 9.60
C VAL A 124 -3.44 0.69 10.02
N PHE A 125 -2.22 1.21 9.88
CA PHE A 125 -1.02 0.53 10.37
C PHE A 125 -1.12 0.27 11.89
N ASP A 126 -0.84 -0.97 12.28
CA ASP A 126 -0.83 -1.45 13.66
C ASP A 126 0.57 -2.00 14.01
N GLU A 127 1.24 -1.37 14.98
CA GLU A 127 2.59 -1.74 15.40
C GLU A 127 2.64 -3.12 16.07
N GLN A 128 1.58 -3.55 16.77
CA GLN A 128 1.54 -4.86 17.42
C GLN A 128 1.43 -5.97 16.36
N ILE A 129 0.62 -5.76 15.33
CA ILE A 129 0.57 -6.68 14.18
C ILE A 129 1.90 -6.71 13.43
N PHE A 130 2.50 -5.54 13.20
CA PHE A 130 3.75 -5.41 12.47
C PHE A 130 4.96 -6.00 13.21
N ALA A 131 4.90 -6.13 14.53
CA ALA A 131 5.98 -6.68 15.36
C ALA A 131 6.49 -8.04 14.86
N THR A 132 5.59 -8.93 14.39
CA THR A 132 5.97 -10.24 13.82
C THR A 132 6.95 -10.09 12.65
N LEU A 133 6.71 -9.13 11.75
CA LEU A 133 7.64 -8.84 10.66
C LEU A 133 8.88 -8.10 11.18
N ALA A 134 8.69 -7.10 12.04
CA ALA A 134 9.75 -6.25 12.58
C ALA A 134 10.88 -7.06 13.27
N GLU A 135 10.50 -8.09 14.01
CA GLU A 135 11.38 -8.94 14.81
C GLU A 135 11.88 -10.18 14.05
N SER A 136 11.32 -10.45 12.86
CA SER A 136 11.68 -11.62 12.05
C SER A 136 13.14 -11.59 11.59
N ASN A 137 13.69 -12.76 11.26
CA ASN A 137 15.07 -12.95 10.82
C ASN A 137 16.11 -12.44 11.85
N PRO A 138 16.10 -12.94 13.10
CA PRO A 138 16.97 -12.45 14.17
C PRO A 138 18.45 -12.68 13.81
N GLY A 139 19.33 -11.80 14.32
CA GLY A 139 20.78 -11.87 14.09
C GLY A 139 21.26 -11.26 12.77
N VAL A 140 20.35 -10.82 11.89
CA VAL A 140 20.70 -10.12 10.64
C VAL A 140 19.87 -8.84 10.43
N HIS A 141 20.37 -7.94 9.59
CA HIS A 141 19.78 -6.61 9.34
C HIS A 141 18.96 -6.53 8.05
N PHE A 142 18.50 -7.66 7.50
CA PHE A 142 17.64 -7.73 6.33
C PHE A 142 16.47 -8.70 6.53
N TYR A 143 15.40 -8.50 5.76
CA TYR A 143 14.41 -9.53 5.48
C TYR A 143 14.74 -10.21 4.14
N ASN A 144 14.33 -11.47 4.00
CA ASN A 144 14.45 -12.21 2.75
C ASN A 144 13.19 -13.05 2.49
N THR A 145 13.17 -13.79 1.38
CA THR A 145 12.05 -14.68 1.02
C THR A 145 11.77 -15.74 2.09
N THR A 146 12.79 -16.25 2.77
CA THR A 146 12.64 -17.19 3.88
C THR A 146 11.93 -16.56 5.08
N SER A 147 12.41 -15.42 5.58
CA SER A 147 11.79 -14.74 6.71
C SER A 147 10.37 -14.28 6.38
N ALA A 148 10.11 -13.85 5.14
CA ALA A 148 8.78 -13.47 4.69
C ALA A 148 7.79 -14.63 4.74
N GLY A 149 8.17 -15.82 4.25
CA GLY A 149 7.31 -17.00 4.33
C GLY A 149 7.03 -17.44 5.78
N LEU A 150 8.04 -17.38 6.65
CA LEU A 150 7.86 -17.68 8.08
C LEU A 150 6.93 -16.68 8.78
N VAL A 151 7.06 -15.38 8.46
CA VAL A 151 6.16 -14.34 8.99
C VAL A 151 4.74 -14.55 8.50
N MET A 152 4.54 -14.92 7.23
CA MET A 152 3.22 -15.28 6.73
C MET A 152 2.62 -16.45 7.53
N ASN A 153 3.38 -17.52 7.75
CA ASN A 153 2.88 -18.65 8.55
C ASN A 153 2.45 -18.19 9.96
N GLU A 154 3.29 -17.43 10.64
CA GLU A 154 3.01 -16.97 12.00
C GLU A 154 1.81 -16.01 12.06
N ARG A 155 1.71 -15.06 11.12
CA ARG A 155 0.56 -14.15 11.04
C ARG A 155 -0.75 -14.91 10.81
N LEU A 156 -0.74 -15.93 9.96
CA LEU A 156 -1.90 -16.79 9.75
C LEU A 156 -2.26 -17.55 11.03
N ARG A 157 -1.28 -18.15 11.71
CA ARG A 157 -1.51 -18.87 12.98
C ARG A 157 -2.15 -17.97 14.04
N MET A 158 -1.67 -16.73 14.16
CA MET A 158 -2.23 -15.73 15.07
C MET A 158 -3.67 -15.37 14.69
N SER A 159 -3.95 -15.12 13.41
CA SER A 159 -5.30 -14.82 12.93
C SER A 159 -6.25 -15.99 13.14
N VAL A 160 -5.85 -17.24 12.85
CA VAL A 160 -6.68 -18.43 13.10
C VAL A 160 -7.03 -18.59 14.58
N ALA A 161 -6.08 -18.26 15.48
CA ALA A 161 -6.32 -18.35 16.91
C ALA A 161 -7.24 -17.24 17.45
N ALA A 162 -7.26 -16.06 16.84
CA ALA A 162 -7.96 -14.89 17.34
C ALA A 162 -9.27 -14.59 16.61
N ASN A 163 -9.38 -14.93 15.32
CA ASN A 163 -10.47 -14.57 14.43
C ASN A 163 -11.32 -15.81 14.07
N PRO A 164 -12.48 -16.02 14.70
CA PRO A 164 -13.38 -17.14 14.35
C PRO A 164 -13.98 -17.01 12.94
N ASN A 165 -13.92 -15.81 12.34
CA ASN A 165 -14.44 -15.51 11.00
C ASN A 165 -13.33 -15.39 9.95
N ILE A 166 -12.13 -15.94 10.22
CA ILE A 166 -10.98 -15.83 9.31
C ILE A 166 -11.31 -16.36 7.92
N THR A 167 -10.94 -15.61 6.88
CA THR A 167 -10.91 -16.09 5.50
C THR A 167 -9.48 -16.48 5.12
N ASN A 168 -9.23 -17.76 4.83
CA ASN A 168 -7.92 -18.24 4.39
C ASN A 168 -8.05 -19.39 3.39
N THR A 169 -7.96 -19.00 2.12
CA THR A 169 -8.11 -19.82 0.91
C THR A 169 -6.88 -19.65 0.00
N PRO A 170 -6.80 -20.35 -1.15
CA PRO A 170 -5.74 -20.11 -2.12
C PRO A 170 -5.59 -18.65 -2.57
N LYS A 171 -6.69 -17.87 -2.63
CA LYS A 171 -6.63 -16.43 -2.95
C LYS A 171 -5.85 -15.64 -1.91
N GLU A 172 -6.15 -15.79 -0.62
CA GLU A 172 -5.43 -15.06 0.43
C GLU A 172 -3.96 -15.50 0.51
N LEU A 173 -3.65 -16.79 0.29
CA LEU A 173 -2.27 -17.23 0.15
C LEU A 173 -1.56 -16.50 -1.00
N GLY A 174 -2.21 -16.41 -2.16
CA GLY A 174 -1.68 -15.75 -3.34
C GLY A 174 -1.41 -14.25 -3.11
N LEU A 175 -2.36 -13.54 -2.50
CA LEU A 175 -2.26 -12.12 -2.18
C LEU A 175 -1.12 -11.85 -1.18
N ARG A 176 -1.12 -12.54 -0.04
CA ARG A 176 -0.09 -12.39 1.01
C ARG A 176 1.32 -12.71 0.52
N THR A 177 1.43 -13.70 -0.37
CA THR A 177 2.70 -14.06 -1.01
C THR A 177 3.17 -12.94 -1.93
N ARG A 178 2.29 -12.44 -2.82
CA ARG A 178 2.59 -11.33 -3.74
C ARG A 178 3.01 -10.08 -2.98
N GLU A 179 2.30 -9.70 -1.93
CA GLU A 179 2.62 -8.55 -1.07
C GLU A 179 3.98 -8.67 -0.40
N SER A 180 4.33 -9.89 0.03
CA SER A 180 5.66 -10.16 0.56
C SER A 180 6.76 -9.92 -0.48
N THR A 181 6.53 -10.33 -1.73
CA THR A 181 7.48 -10.05 -2.81
C THR A 181 7.55 -8.57 -3.19
N PHE A 182 6.46 -7.81 -3.03
CA PHE A 182 6.44 -6.38 -3.29
C PHE A 182 7.36 -5.62 -2.34
N TYR A 183 7.23 -5.78 -1.01
CA TYR A 183 8.08 -5.01 -0.11
C TYR A 183 9.55 -5.41 -0.23
N LEU A 184 9.85 -6.70 -0.44
CA LEU A 184 11.22 -7.18 -0.66
C LEU A 184 11.83 -6.58 -1.93
N SER A 185 11.06 -6.47 -3.01
CA SER A 185 11.51 -5.91 -4.28
C SER A 185 11.66 -4.39 -4.23
N VAL A 186 10.69 -3.69 -3.65
CA VAL A 186 10.66 -2.22 -3.64
C VAL A 186 11.70 -1.66 -2.67
N MET A 187 11.88 -2.29 -1.50
CA MET A 187 12.81 -1.83 -0.46
C MET A 187 14.16 -2.56 -0.49
N GLY A 188 14.38 -3.42 -1.48
CA GLY A 188 15.55 -4.26 -1.59
C GLY A 188 15.92 -4.54 -3.03
N ASP A 189 16.27 -5.79 -3.30
CA ASP A 189 16.66 -6.27 -4.62
C ASP A 189 15.59 -7.21 -5.19
N PRO A 190 15.02 -6.92 -6.38
CA PRO A 190 13.92 -7.69 -6.95
C PRO A 190 14.31 -9.07 -7.52
N LEU A 191 15.61 -9.38 -7.61
CA LEU A 191 16.10 -10.67 -8.09
C LEU A 191 16.44 -11.60 -6.93
N THR A 192 17.01 -11.07 -5.85
CA THR A 192 17.39 -11.85 -4.66
C THR A 192 16.32 -11.87 -3.58
N GLY A 193 15.41 -10.87 -3.59
CA GLY A 193 14.39 -10.71 -2.57
C GLY A 193 14.98 -10.39 -1.19
N VAL A 194 16.14 -9.74 -1.13
CA VAL A 194 16.76 -9.28 0.13
C VAL A 194 16.53 -7.79 0.29
N ALA A 195 15.91 -7.38 1.41
CA ALA A 195 15.62 -5.99 1.72
C ALA A 195 16.14 -5.59 3.10
N PRO A 196 16.92 -4.50 3.24
CA PRO A 196 17.34 -3.99 4.54
C PRO A 196 16.15 -3.71 5.46
N LYS A 197 16.17 -4.22 6.70
CA LYS A 197 15.06 -4.06 7.66
C LYS A 197 14.70 -2.60 7.87
N ARG A 198 15.71 -1.73 7.97
CA ARG A 198 15.50 -0.28 8.16
C ARG A 198 14.61 0.34 7.08
N PHE A 199 14.75 -0.08 5.82
CA PHE A 199 13.96 0.47 4.72
C PHE A 199 12.52 -0.02 4.77
N VAL A 200 12.33 -1.33 4.95
CA VAL A 200 11.01 -1.92 5.08
C VAL A 200 10.27 -1.36 6.29
N GLN A 201 10.94 -1.21 7.44
CA GLN A 201 10.33 -0.67 8.64
C GLN A 201 9.85 0.79 8.47
N ILE A 202 10.65 1.66 7.84
CA ILE A 202 10.22 3.03 7.51
C ILE A 202 9.06 3.01 6.53
N PHE A 203 9.15 2.18 5.49
CA PHE A 203 8.10 2.07 4.48
C PHE A 203 6.74 1.67 5.07
N PHE A 204 6.70 0.73 6.02
CA PHE A 204 5.45 0.33 6.66
C PHE A 204 4.97 1.33 7.73
N ARG A 205 5.87 1.84 8.59
CA ARG A 205 5.50 2.72 9.71
C ARG A 205 5.18 4.15 9.29
N GLU A 206 5.87 4.66 8.28
CA GLU A 206 5.78 6.07 7.87
C GLU A 206 5.15 6.24 6.49
N GLU A 207 4.99 5.13 5.74
CA GLU A 207 4.52 5.17 4.35
C GLU A 207 5.31 6.21 3.56
N ARG A 208 6.64 6.09 3.66
CA ARG A 208 7.66 7.00 3.16
C ARG A 208 8.76 6.22 2.45
N LEU A 209 9.26 6.78 1.35
CA LEU A 209 10.50 6.32 0.73
C LEU A 209 11.71 6.70 1.62
N PRO A 210 12.53 5.74 2.06
CA PRO A 210 13.64 5.98 2.99
C PRO A 210 14.90 6.58 2.31
N VAL A 211 14.72 7.63 1.50
CA VAL A 211 15.78 8.26 0.70
C VAL A 211 16.88 8.85 1.59
N ALA A 212 16.49 9.48 2.72
CA ALA A 212 17.43 10.05 3.68
C ALA A 212 18.29 8.96 4.35
N GLU A 213 17.74 7.75 4.49
CA GLU A 213 18.41 6.58 5.05
C GLU A 213 19.23 5.79 4.00
N GLY A 214 19.30 6.31 2.77
CA GLY A 214 20.11 5.79 1.68
C GLY A 214 19.39 4.81 0.77
N TRP A 215 18.07 4.66 0.87
CA TRP A 215 17.31 3.90 -0.12
C TRP A 215 17.39 4.59 -1.48
N LYS A 216 17.49 3.78 -2.52
CA LYS A 216 17.42 4.22 -3.91
C LYS A 216 16.44 3.32 -4.64
N LYS A 217 15.66 3.91 -5.54
CA LYS A 217 14.82 3.16 -6.47
C LYS A 217 15.68 2.13 -7.21
N SER A 218 15.18 0.89 -7.30
CA SER A 218 15.87 -0.20 -7.98
C SER A 218 16.24 0.19 -9.42
N ASN A 219 17.44 -0.18 -9.87
CA ASN A 219 17.85 -0.08 -11.28
C ASN A 219 17.37 -1.28 -12.12
N VAL A 220 16.93 -2.36 -11.47
CA VAL A 220 16.25 -3.50 -12.10
C VAL A 220 14.75 -3.27 -12.02
N THR A 221 14.06 -3.34 -13.16
CA THR A 221 12.61 -3.17 -13.21
C THR A 221 11.90 -4.34 -12.54
N ILE A 222 10.98 -4.02 -11.62
CA ILE A 222 10.13 -4.99 -10.95
C ILE A 222 9.00 -5.37 -11.91
N THR A 223 8.94 -6.64 -12.31
CA THR A 223 7.94 -7.17 -13.26
C THR A 223 7.15 -8.31 -12.64
N ALA A 224 6.09 -8.79 -13.30
CA ALA A 224 5.41 -9.99 -12.86
C ALA A 224 6.37 -11.20 -12.81
N GLY A 225 7.34 -11.26 -13.72
CA GLY A 225 8.34 -12.33 -13.78
C GLY A 225 9.27 -12.36 -12.56
N THR A 226 9.82 -11.20 -12.16
CA THR A 226 10.70 -11.13 -10.97
C THR A 226 9.94 -11.46 -9.69
N LEU A 227 8.70 -10.95 -9.56
CA LEU A 227 7.84 -11.25 -8.41
C LEU A 227 7.49 -12.75 -8.33
N ASN A 228 7.18 -13.39 -9.46
CA ASN A 228 6.88 -14.83 -9.50
C ASN A 228 8.07 -15.69 -9.04
N GLN A 229 9.30 -15.30 -9.38
CA GLN A 229 10.51 -16.00 -8.93
C GLN A 229 10.68 -15.93 -7.40
N LEU A 230 10.44 -14.76 -6.81
CA LEU A 230 10.48 -14.58 -5.36
C LEU A 230 9.33 -15.31 -4.67
N ALA A 231 8.12 -15.26 -5.24
CA ALA A 231 6.92 -15.91 -4.70
C ALA A 231 7.14 -17.42 -4.55
N ALA A 232 7.76 -18.07 -5.54
CA ALA A 232 8.11 -19.48 -5.46
C ALA A 232 9.07 -19.82 -4.31
N GLN A 233 9.89 -18.87 -3.86
CA GLN A 233 10.77 -19.06 -2.70
C GLN A 233 10.04 -18.84 -1.37
N VAL A 234 9.20 -17.80 -1.29
CA VAL A 234 8.36 -17.51 -0.11
C VAL A 234 7.46 -18.72 0.22
N LEU A 235 6.81 -19.28 -0.81
CA LEU A 235 5.89 -20.42 -0.67
C LEU A 235 6.56 -21.70 -0.15
N LYS A 236 7.87 -21.90 -0.37
CA LYS A 236 8.58 -23.11 0.09
C LYS A 236 8.61 -23.24 1.62
N VAL A 237 8.53 -22.13 2.33
CA VAL A 237 8.68 -22.11 3.80
C VAL A 237 7.45 -21.56 4.53
N SER A 238 6.43 -21.13 3.79
CA SER A 238 5.23 -20.55 4.40
C SER A 238 4.29 -21.58 5.04
N THR A 239 4.53 -22.89 4.81
CA THR A 239 3.74 -24.03 5.33
C THR A 239 2.27 -23.70 5.49
N TRP A 240 1.53 -23.67 4.39
CA TRP A 240 0.16 -23.20 4.37
C TRP A 240 -0.86 -24.35 4.47
N THR A 241 -1.97 -24.10 5.16
CA THR A 241 -3.13 -25.00 5.19
C THR A 241 -4.40 -24.14 5.07
N PRO A 242 -5.33 -24.47 4.17
CA PRO A 242 -6.58 -23.75 4.04
C PRO A 242 -7.48 -23.93 5.27
N THR A 243 -8.22 -22.89 5.64
CA THR A 243 -9.36 -22.99 6.58
C THR A 243 -10.68 -23.17 5.84
N GLN A 244 -10.75 -22.73 4.58
CA GLN A 244 -11.85 -22.97 3.66
C GLN A 244 -11.33 -23.38 2.27
N GLN A 245 -12.12 -24.17 1.54
CA GLN A 245 -11.78 -24.59 0.18
C GLN A 245 -12.32 -23.66 -0.91
N CYS A 246 -13.42 -22.95 -0.63
CA CYS A 246 -14.01 -21.97 -1.53
C CYS A 246 -13.97 -20.60 -0.87
N GLU A 247 -13.66 -19.59 -1.68
CA GLU A 247 -13.75 -18.18 -1.33
C GLU A 247 -15.03 -17.59 -1.91
N ASP A 248 -15.71 -16.78 -1.13
CA ASP A 248 -16.72 -15.86 -1.64
C ASP A 248 -16.04 -14.87 -2.60
N ILE A 249 -16.61 -14.68 -3.79
CA ILE A 249 -16.05 -13.73 -4.77
C ILE A 249 -16.71 -12.38 -4.55
N VAL A 250 -16.05 -11.52 -3.78
CA VAL A 250 -16.47 -10.12 -3.61
C VAL A 250 -16.23 -9.36 -4.92
N VAL A 251 -17.29 -8.76 -5.46
CA VAL A 251 -17.25 -7.98 -6.71
C VAL A 251 -17.70 -6.53 -6.53
N GLY A 252 -17.95 -6.12 -5.29
CA GLY A 252 -18.40 -4.78 -4.97
C GLY A 252 -18.85 -4.64 -3.51
N PRO A 253 -19.10 -3.41 -3.02
CA PRO A 253 -19.70 -3.19 -1.71
C PRO A 253 -21.03 -3.94 -1.57
N GLY A 254 -21.08 -4.93 -0.68
CA GLY A 254 -22.26 -5.77 -0.46
C GLY A 254 -22.61 -6.72 -1.61
N GLN A 255 -21.68 -6.96 -2.54
CA GLN A 255 -21.88 -7.84 -3.70
C GLN A 255 -20.92 -9.03 -3.65
N VAL A 256 -21.47 -10.24 -3.55
CA VAL A 256 -20.74 -11.51 -3.45
C VAL A 256 -21.34 -12.51 -4.45
N LEU A 257 -20.49 -13.23 -5.18
CA LEU A 257 -20.85 -14.34 -6.06
C LEU A 257 -20.51 -15.70 -5.43
#